data_AF-C0PP04-F1
#
_entry.id   AF-C0PP04-F1
#
_cell.length_a   1.000
_cell.length_b   1.000
_cell.length_c   1.000
_cell.angle_alpha   90.00
_cell.angle_beta   90.00
_cell.angle_gamma   90.00
#
_symmetry.space_group_name_H-M   'P 1'
#
loop_
_entity.id
_entity.type
_entity.pdbx_description
1 polymer ?
#
loop_
_entity_poly.entity_id
_entity_poly.type
_entity_poly.pdbx_seq_one_letter_code
_entity_poly.pdbx_strand_id
1 'polypeptide(L)'
;MSHHPPAFSHVVNPLDADDWLKVIAKKLDITQCNDQEKVLYASGRLEGAASDWWDAFIAAHANADAITWQEFQVNFHAHHIPSGIMKLKKEFLSLT
;
A
#
# COMPACT_ATOMS: atom_id res chain seq x y z
N MET A 1 12.42 1.87 -22.92
CA MET A 1 12.52 1.69 -21.45
C MET A 1 11.12 1.40 -20.94
N SER A 2 10.81 0.15 -20.61
CA SER A 2 9.48 -0.24 -20.15
C SER A 2 9.38 0.09 -18.66
N HIS A 3 8.74 1.23 -18.33
CA HIS A 3 8.37 1.52 -16.95
C HIS A 3 7.10 0.73 -16.64
N HIS A 4 7.24 -0.58 -16.40
CA HIS A 4 6.18 -1.34 -15.77
C HIS A 4 6.23 -1.05 -14.26
N PRO A 5 5.24 -0.34 -13.70
CA PRO A 5 5.12 -0.25 -12.26
C PRO A 5 4.83 -1.63 -11.66
N PRO A 6 5.40 -1.96 -10.49
CA PRO A 6 5.22 -3.26 -9.87
C PRO A 6 3.75 -3.47 -9.47
N ALA A 7 3.16 -4.56 -9.94
CA ALA A 7 1.84 -5.05 -9.54
C ALA A 7 1.93 -5.85 -8.24
N PHE A 8 0.85 -5.88 -7.45
CA PHE A 8 0.79 -6.50 -6.12
C PHE A 8 -0.44 -7.41 -5.99
N SER A 9 -0.27 -8.73 -6.17
CA SER A 9 -1.39 -9.69 -6.25
C SER A 9 -1.69 -10.46 -4.96
N HIS A 10 -0.65 -10.78 -4.21
CA HIS A 10 -0.68 -11.29 -2.84
C HIS A 10 0.77 -11.35 -2.34
N VAL A 11 1.00 -11.41 -1.02
CA VAL A 11 2.37 -11.56 -0.49
C VAL A 11 2.51 -12.79 0.38
N VAL A 12 3.58 -13.55 0.09
CA VAL A 12 4.10 -14.64 0.91
C VAL A 12 4.96 -14.09 2.07
N ASN A 13 5.43 -12.84 1.97
CA ASN A 13 6.30 -12.17 2.95
C ASN A 13 5.88 -10.71 3.23
N PRO A 14 5.42 -10.37 4.44
CA PRO A 14 4.96 -9.02 4.79
C PRO A 14 5.98 -7.88 4.64
N LEU A 15 7.27 -8.20 4.45
CA LEU A 15 8.31 -7.20 4.12
C LEU A 15 8.14 -6.62 2.71
N ASP A 16 7.64 -7.40 1.74
CA ASP A 16 7.51 -6.92 0.36
C ASP A 16 6.32 -5.95 0.21
N ALA A 17 5.33 -6.01 1.11
CA ALA A 17 4.21 -5.06 1.16
C ALA A 17 4.63 -3.65 1.62
N ASP A 18 5.47 -3.58 2.67
CA ASP A 18 6.01 -2.31 3.19
C ASP A 18 6.94 -1.66 2.15
N ASP A 19 7.79 -2.45 1.53
CA ASP A 19 8.72 -1.96 0.50
C ASP A 19 7.97 -1.56 -0.78
N TRP A 20 6.92 -2.30 -1.17
CA TRP A 20 6.04 -1.90 -2.29
C TRP A 20 5.38 -0.54 -2.03
N LEU A 21 4.77 -0.35 -0.86
CA LEU A 21 4.08 0.89 -0.53
C LEU A 21 5.05 2.08 -0.49
N LYS A 22 6.27 1.89 0.01
CA LYS A 22 7.33 2.90 -0.02
C LYS A 22 7.76 3.27 -1.44
N VAL A 23 7.88 2.29 -2.34
CA VAL A 23 8.21 2.53 -3.75
C VAL A 23 7.11 3.31 -4.45
N ILE A 24 5.84 2.97 -4.19
CA ILE A 24 4.68 3.69 -4.75
C ILE A 24 4.62 5.12 -4.21
N ALA A 25 4.71 5.30 -2.89
CA ALA A 25 4.71 6.61 -2.25
C ALA A 25 5.81 7.53 -2.82
N LYS A 26 7.06 7.02 -2.91
CA LYS A 26 8.19 7.79 -3.45
C LYS A 26 7.96 8.22 -4.90
N LYS A 27 7.38 7.36 -5.74
CA LYS A 27 7.07 7.72 -7.14
C LYS A 27 6.02 8.82 -7.23
N LEU A 28 5.00 8.74 -6.39
CA LEU A 28 3.87 9.67 -6.38
C LEU A 28 4.22 11.04 -5.77
N ASP A 29 5.17 11.08 -4.85
CA ASP A 29 5.68 12.34 -4.30
C ASP A 29 6.50 13.12 -5.34
N ILE A 30 7.22 12.43 -6.23
CA ILE A 30 7.96 13.08 -7.33
C ILE A 30 6.99 13.76 -8.32
N THR A 31 5.81 13.17 -8.53
CA THR A 31 4.82 13.67 -9.50
C THR A 31 3.87 14.71 -8.92
N GLN A 32 3.98 15.04 -7.62
CA GLN A 32 3.10 16.00 -6.91
C GLN A 32 1.60 15.69 -7.05
N CYS A 33 1.24 14.40 -7.10
CA CYS A 33 -0.15 13.98 -7.17
C CYS A 33 -0.93 14.42 -5.93
N ASN A 34 -2.21 14.75 -6.11
CA ASN A 34 -3.13 14.94 -4.99
C ASN A 34 -3.52 13.59 -4.38
N ASP A 35 -4.15 13.61 -3.20
CA ASP A 35 -4.49 12.39 -2.47
C ASP A 35 -5.36 11.42 -3.28
N GLN A 36 -6.37 11.92 -3.99
CA GLN A 36 -7.24 11.09 -4.81
C GLN A 36 -6.47 10.39 -5.93
N GLU A 37 -5.60 11.11 -6.64
CA GLU A 37 -4.73 10.54 -7.68
C GLU A 37 -3.79 9.48 -7.12
N LYS A 38 -3.22 9.70 -5.92
CA LYS A 38 -2.35 8.73 -5.25
C LYS A 38 -3.09 7.45 -4.92
N VAL A 39 -4.29 7.57 -4.34
CA VAL A 39 -5.14 6.42 -3.98
C VAL A 39 -5.54 5.63 -5.22
N LEU A 40 -6.03 6.30 -6.27
CA LEU A 40 -6.40 5.65 -7.54
C LEU A 40 -5.23 4.92 -8.19
N TYR A 41 -4.04 5.54 -8.17
CA TYR A 41 -2.85 4.92 -8.73
C TYR A 41 -2.43 3.67 -7.95
N ALA A 42 -2.43 3.73 -6.61
CA ALA A 42 -2.03 2.61 -5.78
C ALA A 42 -3.05 1.46 -5.81
N SER A 43 -4.35 1.76 -5.73
CA SER A 43 -5.41 0.75 -5.81
C SER A 43 -5.43 0.06 -7.16
N GLY A 44 -5.21 0.78 -8.26
CA GLY A 44 -5.09 0.22 -9.61
C GLY A 44 -3.84 -0.62 -9.86
N ARG A 45 -3.01 -0.86 -8.84
CA ARG A 45 -1.86 -1.78 -8.87
C ARG A 45 -2.05 -2.98 -7.93
N LEU A 46 -3.14 -3.00 -7.16
CA LEU A 46 -3.55 -4.15 -6.40
C LEU A 46 -4.16 -5.18 -7.35
N GLU A 47 -3.85 -6.44 -7.11
CA GLU A 47 -4.37 -7.58 -7.84
C GLU A 47 -4.77 -8.65 -6.79
N GLY A 48 -5.49 -9.68 -7.23
CA GLY A 48 -5.87 -10.82 -6.39
C GLY A 48 -6.50 -10.41 -5.06
N ALA A 49 -6.04 -11.02 -3.96
CA ALA A 49 -6.61 -10.82 -2.63
C ALA A 49 -6.47 -9.37 -2.11
N ALA A 50 -5.48 -8.62 -2.60
CA ALA A 50 -5.32 -7.22 -2.24
C ALA A 50 -6.34 -6.32 -2.97
N SER A 51 -6.68 -6.66 -4.22
CA SER A 51 -7.77 -6.01 -4.94
C SER A 51 -9.12 -6.30 -4.27
N ASP A 52 -9.37 -7.57 -3.93
CA ASP A 52 -10.61 -7.99 -3.24
C ASP A 52 -10.79 -7.25 -1.90
N TRP A 53 -9.71 -7.07 -1.15
CA TRP A 53 -9.72 -6.27 0.09
C TRP A 53 -10.09 -4.80 -0.19
N TRP A 54 -9.46 -4.20 -1.20
CA TRP A 54 -9.71 -2.80 -1.53
C TRP A 54 -11.17 -2.57 -1.96
N ASP A 55 -11.71 -3.47 -2.79
CA ASP A 55 -13.11 -3.43 -3.22
C ASP A 55 -14.08 -3.54 -2.03
N ALA A 56 -13.78 -4.43 -1.07
CA ALA A 56 -14.56 -4.55 0.15
C ALA A 56 -14.43 -3.30 1.05
N PHE A 57 -13.24 -2.72 1.14
CA PHE A 57 -12.97 -1.50 1.91
C PHE A 57 -13.79 -0.32 1.39
N ILE A 58 -13.75 -0.05 0.07
CA ILE A 58 -14.51 1.06 -0.52
C ILE A 58 -16.03 0.84 -0.44
N ALA A 59 -16.50 -0.41 -0.57
CA ALA A 59 -17.91 -0.74 -0.46
C ALA A 59 -18.48 -0.50 0.96
N ALA A 60 -17.63 -0.65 1.98
CA ALA A 60 -17.97 -0.38 3.37
C ALA A 60 -17.73 1.08 3.79
N HIS A 61 -17.01 1.88 2.98
CA HIS A 61 -16.64 3.24 3.32
C HIS A 61 -17.77 4.24 3.04
N ALA A 62 -18.08 5.11 4.00
CA ALA A 62 -19.21 6.05 3.89
C ALA A 62 -19.06 7.07 2.75
N ASN A 63 -17.82 7.40 2.37
CA ASN A 63 -17.51 8.24 1.23
C ASN A 63 -16.19 7.78 0.58
N ALA A 64 -16.26 6.84 -0.35
CA ALA A 64 -15.07 6.27 -0.98
C ALA A 64 -14.24 7.32 -1.75
N ASP A 65 -14.88 8.35 -2.31
CA ASP A 65 -14.20 9.42 -3.06
C ASP A 65 -13.38 10.36 -2.17
N ALA A 66 -13.63 10.36 -0.86
CA ALA A 66 -12.92 11.18 0.11
C ALA A 66 -11.75 10.46 0.80
N ILE A 67 -11.45 9.21 0.43
CA ILE A 67 -10.35 8.45 1.03
C ILE A 67 -9.03 9.18 0.70
N THR A 68 -8.33 9.57 1.76
CA THR A 68 -7.04 10.25 1.66
C THR A 68 -5.91 9.26 1.40
N TRP A 69 -4.76 9.76 0.92
CA TRP A 69 -3.58 8.92 0.77
C TRP A 69 -3.13 8.33 2.12
N GLN A 70 -3.19 9.14 3.18
CA GLN A 70 -2.85 8.71 4.53
C GLN A 70 -3.78 7.58 5.01
N GLU A 71 -5.08 7.69 4.78
CA GLU A 71 -6.05 6.67 5.16
C GLU A 71 -5.81 5.35 4.42
N PHE A 72 -5.54 5.41 3.12
CA PHE A 72 -5.15 4.23 2.33
C PHE A 72 -3.93 3.54 2.96
N GLN A 73 -2.86 4.29 3.26
CA GLN A 73 -1.63 3.71 3.82
C GLN A 73 -1.89 3.03 5.17
N VAL A 74 -2.64 3.67 6.07
CA VAL A 74 -2.93 3.13 7.40
C VAL A 74 -3.71 1.82 7.30
N ASN A 75 -4.77 1.78 6.50
CA ASN A 75 -5.61 0.59 6.37
C ASN A 75 -4.89 -0.53 5.61
N PHE A 76 -4.11 -0.19 4.57
CA PHE A 76 -3.27 -1.15 3.86
C PHE A 76 -2.25 -1.80 4.80
N HIS A 77 -1.55 -1.01 5.60
CA HIS A 77 -0.61 -1.51 6.61
C HIS A 77 -1.30 -2.43 7.62
N ALA A 78 -2.45 -2.02 8.16
CA ALA A 78 -3.18 -2.80 9.14
C ALA A 78 -3.64 -4.16 8.59
N HIS A 79 -4.04 -4.22 7.32
CA HIS A 79 -4.56 -5.43 6.70
C HIS A 79 -3.47 -6.37 6.17
N HIS A 80 -2.44 -5.83 5.51
CA HIS A 80 -1.44 -6.63 4.80
C HIS A 80 -0.11 -6.81 5.54
N ILE A 81 0.15 -6.04 6.61
CA ILE A 81 1.44 -6.07 7.34
C ILE A 81 1.17 -6.41 8.81
N PRO A 82 1.28 -7.70 9.21
CA PRO A 82 1.12 -8.11 10.59
C PRO A 82 2.11 -7.37 11.49
N SER A 83 1.61 -6.71 12.54
CA SER A 83 2.40 -5.82 13.41
C SER A 83 3.61 -6.51 14.07
N GLY A 84 3.55 -7.83 14.28
CA GLY A 84 4.64 -8.63 14.83
C GLY A 84 5.90 -8.69 13.94
N ILE A 85 5.75 -8.61 12.61
CA ILE A 85 6.87 -8.69 11.67
C ILE A 85 7.60 -7.34 11.57
N MET A 86 6.88 -6.22 11.69
CA MET A 86 7.48 -4.89 11.73
C MET A 86 8.36 -4.68 12.98
N LYS A 87 7.95 -5.25 14.12
CA LYS A 87 8.72 -5.22 15.37
C LYS A 87 10.04 -5.99 15.22
N LEU A 88 10.00 -7.19 14.62
CA LEU A 88 11.19 -8.00 14.36
C LEU A 88 12.17 -7.30 13.38
N LYS A 89 11.66 -6.62 12.34
CA LYS A 89 12.47 -5.81 11.42
C LYS A 89 13.19 -4.68 12.15
N LYS A 90 12.49 -3.95 13.02
CA LYS A 90 13.07 -2.85 13.81
C LYS A 90 14.16 -3.35 14.76
N GLU A 91 13.92 -4.49 15.42
CA GLU A 91 14.92 -5.13 16.29
C GLU A 91 16.14 -5.57 15.47
N PHE A 92 15.97 -6.21 14.32
CA PHE A 92 17.08 -6.66 13.47
C PHE A 92 17.91 -5.50 12.89
N LEU A 93 17.26 -4.44 12.40
CA LEU A 93 17.96 -3.25 11.87
C LEU A 93 18.66 -2.44 12.96
N SER A 94 18.18 -2.50 14.21
CA SER A 94 18.83 -1.84 15.36
C SER A 94 20.08 -2.55 15.88
N LEU A 95 20.39 -3.75 15.35
CA LEU A 95 21.56 -4.55 15.73
C LEU A 95 22.77 -4.36 14.78
N THR A 96 22.71 -3.38 13.86
CA THR A 96 23.79 -3.03 12.91
C THR A 96 24.30 -1.63 13.20
#